data_AF-A0A7C4GVA8-F1
#
_entry.id   AF-A0A7C4GVA8-F1
#
_cell.length_a   1.000
_cell.length_b   1.000
_cell.length_c   1.000
_cell.angle_alpha   90.00
_cell.angle_beta   90.00
_cell.angle_gamma   90.00
#
_symmetry.space_group_name_H-M   'P 1'
#
loop_
_entity.id
_entity.type
_entity.pdbx_description
1 polymer ?
#
loop_
_entity_poly.entity_id
_entity_poly.type
_entity_poly.pdbx_seq_one_letter_code
_entity_poly.pdbx_strand_id
1 'polypeptide(L)'
;MEGGKRRYGKIVGLKVETAEGKIFQTPVSRLVSLQAKITSENPAITRVLYALADTGESKPYAISVRAIQTKDFLTAEVSEIPWKTLEKTAEAILMKCPNVSTVYYDVTPKPPATIEME
;
A
#
# COMPACT_ATOMS: atom_id res chain seq x y z
N MET A 1 -7.97 18.35 -16.18
CA MET A 1 -6.73 17.54 -16.27
C MET A 1 -5.56 18.51 -16.23
N GLU A 2 -4.87 18.62 -15.10
CA GLU A 2 -3.64 19.40 -14.98
C GLU A 2 -2.50 18.39 -14.83
N GLY A 3 -1.89 18.02 -15.95
CA GLY A 3 -0.73 17.15 -15.98
C GLY A 3 0.50 17.91 -15.48
N GLY A 4 1.18 17.39 -14.46
CA GLY A 4 2.57 17.78 -14.16
C GLY A 4 2.92 18.06 -12.70
N LYS A 5 1.97 18.28 -11.79
CA LYS A 5 2.33 18.46 -10.37
C LYS A 5 2.58 17.11 -9.73
N ARG A 6 3.87 16.73 -9.60
CA ARG A 6 4.29 15.68 -8.65
C ARG A 6 3.76 16.08 -7.27
N ARG A 7 2.87 15.26 -6.71
CA ARG A 7 2.32 15.51 -5.37
C ARG A 7 3.14 14.68 -4.37
N TYR A 8 4.09 15.34 -3.73
CA TYR A 8 4.69 14.85 -2.49
C TYR A 8 3.75 15.18 -1.35
N GLY A 9 3.53 14.22 -0.46
CA GLY A 9 2.66 14.43 0.68
C GLY A 9 2.78 13.30 1.67
N LYS A 10 1.84 13.27 2.61
CA LYS A 10 1.84 12.31 3.70
C LYS A 10 1.58 10.90 3.17
N ILE A 11 2.30 9.94 3.74
CA ILE A 11 2.05 8.52 3.60
C ILE A 11 1.25 8.09 4.82
N VAL A 12 0.20 7.29 4.63
CA VAL A 12 -0.55 6.70 5.75
C VAL A 12 -0.53 5.18 5.63
N GLY A 13 -0.21 4.53 6.73
CA GLY A 13 -0.38 3.08 6.91
C GLY A 13 -1.76 2.78 7.48
N LEU A 14 -2.50 1.90 6.83
CA LEU A 14 -3.78 1.37 7.28
C LEU A 14 -3.61 -0.07 7.71
N LYS A 15 -4.12 -0.37 8.89
CA LYS A 15 -4.31 -1.74 9.38
C LYS A 15 -5.80 -1.89 9.66
N VAL A 16 -6.44 -2.83 8.97
CA VAL A 16 -7.85 -3.16 9.18
C VAL A 16 -7.90 -4.60 9.64
N GLU A 17 -8.56 -4.84 10.77
CA GLU A 17 -8.60 -6.15 11.40
C GLU A 17 -10.04 -6.66 11.48
N THR A 18 -10.22 -7.98 11.41
CA THR A 18 -11.46 -8.65 11.77
C THR A 18 -11.65 -8.61 13.29
N ALA A 19 -12.82 -9.01 13.77
CA ALA A 19 -13.08 -9.12 15.22
C ALA A 19 -12.11 -10.08 15.92
N GLU A 20 -11.55 -11.04 15.18
CA GLU A 20 -10.56 -12.01 15.64
C GLU A 20 -9.11 -11.48 15.56
N GLY A 21 -8.90 -10.20 15.23
CA GLY A 21 -7.58 -9.57 15.15
C GLY A 21 -6.75 -9.96 13.93
N LYS A 22 -7.35 -10.57 12.90
CA LYS A 22 -6.66 -10.91 11.65
C LYS A 22 -6.75 -9.74 10.67
N ILE A 23 -5.70 -9.51 9.89
CA ILE A 23 -5.75 -8.53 8.79
C ILE A 23 -6.91 -8.86 7.85
N PHE A 24 -7.80 -7.90 7.65
CA PHE A 24 -8.95 -8.04 6.79
C PHE A 24 -8.50 -8.18 5.34
N GLN A 25 -8.97 -9.23 4.68
CA GLN A 25 -8.60 -9.56 3.30
C GLN A 25 -9.71 -9.09 2.35
N THR A 26 -9.33 -8.40 1.28
CA THR A 26 -10.29 -7.90 0.29
C THR A 26 -9.60 -7.69 -1.05
N PRO A 27 -10.34 -7.72 -2.18
CA PRO A 27 -9.75 -7.42 -3.49
C PRO A 27 -9.03 -6.07 -3.51
N VAL A 28 -7.92 -5.98 -4.24
CA VAL A 28 -7.09 -4.76 -4.32
C VAL A 28 -7.93 -3.61 -4.87
N SER A 29 -8.82 -3.87 -5.84
CA SER A 29 -9.82 -2.91 -6.33
C SER A 29 -10.65 -2.21 -5.23
N ARG A 30 -11.02 -2.90 -4.15
CA ARG A 30 -11.72 -2.29 -3.01
C ARG A 30 -10.79 -1.42 -2.17
N LEU A 31 -9.53 -1.82 -2.01
CA LEU A 31 -8.51 -1.01 -1.32
C LEU A 31 -8.20 0.27 -2.10
N VAL A 32 -8.15 0.21 -3.44
CA VAL A 32 -8.01 1.39 -4.30
C VAL A 32 -9.20 2.33 -4.14
N SER A 33 -10.43 1.79 -4.10
CA SER A 33 -11.63 2.60 -3.81
C SER A 33 -11.56 3.29 -2.44
N LEU A 34 -11.09 2.58 -1.41
CA LEU A 34 -10.88 3.13 -0.07
C LEU A 34 -9.80 4.24 -0.08
N GLN A 35 -8.68 3.99 -0.75
CA GLN A 35 -7.60 4.96 -0.92
C GLN A 35 -8.09 6.24 -1.62
N ALA A 36 -8.92 6.12 -2.65
CA ALA A 36 -9.51 7.26 -3.35
C ALA A 36 -10.37 8.11 -2.39
N LYS A 37 -11.18 7.47 -1.54
CA LYS A 37 -11.96 8.18 -0.51
C LYS A 37 -11.06 8.92 0.47
N ILE A 38 -10.04 8.25 1.03
CA ILE A 38 -9.10 8.84 1.99
C ILE A 38 -8.38 10.06 1.41
N THR A 39 -7.90 9.96 0.17
CA THR A 39 -7.18 11.05 -0.48
C THR A 39 -8.09 12.20 -0.91
N SER A 40 -9.36 11.92 -1.20
CA SER A 40 -10.36 12.96 -1.48
C SER A 40 -10.72 13.78 -0.24
N GLU A 41 -10.85 13.12 0.92
CA GLU A 41 -11.15 13.77 2.20
C GLU A 41 -9.91 14.42 2.83
N ASN A 42 -8.71 13.93 2.50
CA ASN A 42 -7.45 14.48 2.98
C ASN A 42 -6.44 14.66 1.84
N PRO A 43 -6.48 15.79 1.11
CA PRO A 43 -5.61 16.04 -0.05
C PRO A 43 -4.11 16.09 0.25
N ALA A 44 -3.71 16.17 1.54
CA ALA A 44 -2.32 16.10 1.94
C ALA A 44 -1.78 14.66 1.93
N ILE A 45 -2.64 13.64 1.95
CA ILE A 45 -2.26 12.23 1.83
C ILE A 45 -2.07 11.92 0.36
N THR A 46 -0.89 11.42 0.03
CA THR A 46 -0.52 11.07 -1.34
C THR A 46 -0.29 9.58 -1.51
N ARG A 47 -0.07 8.83 -0.42
CA ARG A 47 0.06 7.37 -0.48
C ARG A 47 -0.74 6.63 0.60
N VAL A 48 -1.48 5.67 0.05
CA VAL A 48 -2.25 4.54 0.57
C VAL A 48 -1.45 3.28 0.93
N LEU A 49 -0.92 3.05 2.13
CA LEU A 49 -0.28 1.76 2.46
C LEU A 49 -1.24 0.86 3.24
N TYR A 50 -1.49 -0.36 2.77
CA TYR A 50 -2.37 -1.33 3.45
C TYR A 50 -1.57 -2.48 4.03
N ALA A 51 -1.73 -2.76 5.33
CA ALA A 51 -0.97 -3.80 6.01
C ALA A 51 -1.29 -5.18 5.43
N LEU A 52 -0.25 -5.96 5.12
CA LEU A 52 -0.35 -7.37 4.73
C LEU A 52 -0.07 -8.29 5.91
N ALA A 53 0.94 -7.94 6.71
CA ALA A 53 1.33 -8.64 7.91
C ALA A 53 1.94 -7.65 8.91
N ASP A 54 1.69 -7.91 10.19
CA ASP A 54 2.18 -7.09 11.29
C ASP A 54 2.58 -8.03 12.43
N THR A 55 3.79 -7.86 12.94
CA THR A 55 4.31 -8.70 14.03
C THR A 55 3.69 -8.35 15.39
N GLY A 56 3.05 -7.18 15.51
CA GLY A 56 2.57 -6.64 16.78
C GLY A 56 3.71 -6.12 17.69
N GLU A 57 4.95 -6.22 17.23
CA GLU A 57 6.14 -5.75 17.93
C GLU A 57 6.64 -4.43 17.34
N SER A 58 7.16 -3.56 18.20
CA SER A 58 7.85 -2.35 17.74
C SER A 58 9.25 -2.71 17.25
N LYS A 59 9.47 -2.55 15.95
CA LYS A 59 10.77 -2.78 15.28
C LYS A 59 11.12 -1.57 14.43
N PRO A 60 12.41 -1.34 14.12
CA PRO A 60 12.84 -0.07 13.52
C PRO A 60 12.37 0.14 12.08
N TYR A 61 11.90 -0.90 11.37
CA TYR A 61 11.56 -0.79 9.95
C TYR A 61 10.17 -1.30 9.63
N ALA A 62 9.54 -0.64 8.67
CA ALA A 62 8.42 -1.17 7.90
C ALA A 62 8.82 -1.26 6.43
N ILE A 63 8.25 -2.23 5.71
CA ILE A 63 8.48 -2.40 4.27
C ILE A 63 7.17 -2.15 3.53
N SER A 64 7.24 -1.42 2.41
CA SER A 64 6.14 -1.29 1.47
C SER A 64 6.46 -2.05 0.19
N VAL A 65 5.59 -2.98 -0.18
CA VAL A 65 5.60 -3.65 -1.47
C VAL A 65 4.78 -2.82 -2.45
N ARG A 66 5.36 -2.53 -3.60
CA ARG A 66 4.73 -1.76 -4.67
C ARG A 66 4.70 -2.59 -5.95
N ALA A 67 3.51 -2.81 -6.50
CA ALA A 67 3.34 -3.44 -7.79
C ALA A 67 2.30 -2.69 -8.63
N ILE A 68 2.68 -2.35 -9.85
CA ILE A 68 1.88 -1.53 -10.75
C ILE A 68 1.82 -2.14 -12.15
N GLN A 69 0.73 -1.87 -12.85
CA GLN A 69 0.56 -2.14 -14.28
C GLN A 69 0.49 -0.80 -15.01
N THR A 70 1.25 -0.67 -16.09
CA THR A 70 1.31 0.57 -16.85
C THR A 70 1.46 0.25 -18.34
N LYS A 71 0.77 1.03 -19.18
CA LYS A 71 0.87 0.94 -20.65
C LYS A 71 1.56 2.17 -21.25
N ASP A 72 1.60 3.25 -20.49
CA ASP A 72 2.25 4.51 -20.82
C ASP A 72 2.87 5.09 -19.57
N PHE A 73 4.02 5.75 -19.68
CA PHE A 73 4.72 6.32 -18.52
C PHE A 73 3.91 7.41 -17.77
N LEU A 74 2.67 7.68 -18.16
CA LEU A 74 1.78 8.69 -17.59
C LEU A 74 0.84 8.10 -16.53
N THR A 75 0.32 6.89 -16.75
CA THR A 75 -0.67 6.26 -15.88
C THR A 75 -0.20 4.90 -15.37
N ALA A 76 -0.57 4.56 -14.14
CA ALA A 76 -0.34 3.23 -13.60
C ALA A 76 -1.45 2.80 -12.64
N GLU A 77 -1.94 1.59 -12.85
CA GLU A 77 -2.90 0.92 -11.99
C GLU A 77 -2.17 0.07 -10.96
N VAL A 78 -2.77 -0.12 -9.79
CA VAL A 78 -2.24 -1.04 -8.77
C VAL A 78 -2.49 -2.47 -9.25
N SER A 79 -1.47 -3.32 -9.22
CA SER A 79 -1.62 -4.71 -9.64
C SER A 79 -2.59 -5.47 -8.72
N GLU A 80 -3.55 -6.16 -9.31
CA GLU A 80 -4.47 -7.07 -8.60
C GLU A 80 -3.74 -8.40 -8.29
N ILE A 81 -2.79 -8.36 -7.35
CA ILE A 81 -2.04 -9.54 -6.94
C ILE A 81 -2.92 -10.43 -6.05
N PRO A 82 -2.99 -11.75 -6.29
CA PRO A 82 -3.73 -12.66 -5.41
C PRO A 82 -3.28 -12.54 -3.96
N TRP A 83 -4.23 -12.49 -3.04
CA TRP A 83 -3.95 -12.22 -1.64
C TRP A 83 -2.99 -13.25 -1.00
N LYS A 84 -3.14 -14.52 -1.36
CA LYS A 84 -2.23 -15.61 -0.97
C LYS A 84 -0.77 -15.34 -1.39
N THR A 85 -0.54 -14.67 -2.52
CA THR A 85 0.80 -14.30 -2.97
C THR A 85 1.36 -13.15 -2.13
N LEU A 86 0.53 -12.15 -1.81
CA LEU A 86 0.93 -11.03 -0.97
C LEU A 86 1.24 -11.48 0.47
N GLU A 87 0.41 -12.35 1.04
CA GLU A 87 0.60 -12.96 2.36
C GLU A 87 1.93 -13.74 2.42
N LYS A 88 2.14 -14.68 1.49
CA LYS A 88 3.41 -15.43 1.40
C LYS A 88 4.63 -14.51 1.25
N THR A 89 4.50 -13.43 0.49
CA THR A 89 5.58 -12.46 0.31
C THR A 89 5.87 -11.73 1.62
N ALA A 90 4.84 -11.28 2.32
CA ALA A 90 4.97 -10.60 3.61
C ALA A 90 5.57 -11.50 4.69
N GLU A 91 5.10 -12.74 4.80
CA GLU A 91 5.66 -13.75 5.72
C GLU A 91 7.15 -14.00 5.45
N ALA A 92 7.51 -14.18 4.18
CA ALA A 92 8.90 -14.40 3.79
C ALA A 92 9.80 -13.20 4.11
N ILE A 93 9.29 -11.98 3.94
CA ILE A 93 9.99 -10.75 4.32
C ILE A 93 10.20 -10.71 5.85
N LEU A 94 9.14 -10.88 6.64
CA LEU A 94 9.24 -10.83 8.11
C LEU A 94 10.19 -11.90 8.67
N MET A 95 10.18 -13.10 8.07
CA MET A 95 11.07 -14.19 8.47
C MET A 95 12.55 -13.89 8.16
N LYS A 96 12.85 -13.30 6.99
CA LYS A 96 14.23 -13.02 6.56
C LYS A 96 14.78 -11.70 7.09
N CYS A 97 13.91 -10.77 7.48
CA CYS A 97 14.27 -9.43 7.92
C CYS A 97 13.78 -9.20 9.36
N PRO A 98 14.52 -9.67 10.39
CA PRO A 98 14.03 -9.68 11.77
C PRO A 98 13.76 -8.28 12.36
N ASN A 99 14.35 -7.23 11.78
CA ASN A 99 14.16 -5.83 12.17
C ASN A 99 12.93 -5.15 11.54
N VAL A 100 12.12 -5.88 10.77
CA VAL A 100 10.91 -5.36 10.14
C VAL A 100 9.69 -5.71 11.00
N SER A 101 8.90 -4.71 11.40
CA SER A 101 7.67 -4.89 12.19
C SER A 101 6.47 -5.21 11.32
N THR A 102 6.37 -4.54 10.17
CA THR A 102 5.15 -4.53 9.36
C THR A 102 5.50 -4.51 7.88
N VAL A 103 4.77 -5.31 7.10
CA VAL A 103 4.83 -5.29 5.63
C VAL A 103 3.51 -4.74 5.10
N TYR A 104 3.59 -3.73 4.25
CA TYR A 104 2.47 -3.06 3.61
C TYR A 104 2.44 -3.34 2.11
N TYR A 105 1.28 -3.16 1.49
CA TYR A 105 1.09 -3.04 0.05
C TYR A 105 0.64 -1.62 -0.29
N ASP A 106 1.30 -0.96 -1.24
CA ASP A 106 0.89 0.38 -1.69
C ASP A 106 -0.26 0.28 -2.70
N VAL A 107 -1.43 0.74 -2.28
CA VAL A 107 -2.70 0.70 -3.01
C VAL A 107 -3.03 2.02 -3.71
N THR A 108 -2.03 2.85 -4.00
CA THR A 108 -2.23 4.17 -4.64
C THR A 108 -1.99 4.10 -6.16
N PRO A 109 -2.90 4.54 -7.04
CA PRO A 109 -2.60 4.61 -8.47
C PRO A 109 -1.68 5.79 -8.83
N LYS A 110 -1.20 5.81 -10.08
CA LYS A 110 -0.61 7.00 -10.71
C LYS A 110 -1.60 7.54 -11.75
N PRO A 111 -2.08 8.79 -11.63
CA PRO A 111 -2.01 9.69 -10.45
C PRO A 111 -2.89 9.20 -9.28
N PRO A 112 -2.74 9.70 -8.02
CA PRO A 112 -2.01 10.92 -7.62
C PRO A 112 -0.53 10.72 -7.31
N ALA A 113 -0.06 9.48 -7.14
CA ALA A 113 1.31 9.20 -6.78
C ALA A 113 2.23 9.06 -8.01
N THR A 114 3.54 9.14 -7.79
CA THR A 114 4.56 8.68 -8.74
C THR A 114 4.72 7.16 -8.69
N ILE A 115 5.42 6.55 -9.65
CA ILE A 115 5.77 5.12 -9.57
C ILE A 115 6.74 4.90 -8.41
N GLU A 116 7.82 5.68 -8.39
CA GLU A 116 8.88 5.62 -7.37
C GLU A 116 8.47 6.27 -6.05
N MET A 117 9.09 5.82 -4.96
CA MET A 117 9.11 6.52 -3.67
C MET A 117 10.44 7.30 -3.58
N GLU A 118 10.37 8.61 -3.32
CA GLU A 118 11.52 9.51 -3.14
C GLU A 118 11.33 10.39 -1.91
#